data_AF-A0A538RC10-F1
#
_entry.id   AF-A0A538RC10-F1
#
_cell.length_a   1.000
_cell.length_b   1.000
_cell.length_c   1.000
_cell.angle_alpha   90.00
_cell.angle_beta   90.00
_cell.angle_gamma   90.00
#
_symmetry.space_group_name_H-M   'P 1'
#
loop_
_entity.id
_entity.type
_entity.pdbx_description
1 polymer ?
#
loop_
_entity_poly.entity_id
_entity_poly.type
_entity_poly.pdbx_seq_one_letter_code
_entity_poly.pdbx_strand_id
1 'polypeptide(L)'
;MPGHRILAIAAVVLIAGIAHADPASTLKQEGLKAAKDKNWEVARERFEQSYALDPRPLTLFNLAVAQEHTDRLVEARASYTSFLDQPATAESEPFRKLARNAIPALDKAIPTLQIRATGLAAGDAIELDGRAATTDAAIALDPGSHTVVVRRAGAPVVQRSVALVRGAHDNVDLAIPVAPVPPARVEPPPEPAPRLSFERPAAPPPRERASVLRSGWFWGATAIVVLAAAGATYYYLTPPTHDPTPGTLGVLHVP
;
A
#
# COMPACT_ATOMS: atom_id res chain seq x y z
N MET A 1 13.99 96.86 26.25
CA MET A 1 13.96 95.55 26.92
C MET A 1 13.30 94.54 25.98
N PRO A 2 13.86 93.33 25.85
CA PRO A 2 13.72 92.48 24.67
C PRO A 2 12.45 91.63 24.68
N GLY A 3 11.89 91.40 23.50
CA GLY A 3 10.75 90.51 23.28
C GLY A 3 11.15 89.05 23.16
N HIS A 4 10.28 88.16 23.62
CA HIS A 4 10.30 86.73 23.28
C HIS A 4 8.85 86.27 23.17
N ARG A 5 8.33 86.17 21.93
CA ARG A 5 7.07 85.46 21.65
C ARG A 5 7.43 84.01 21.38
N ILE A 6 7.14 83.14 22.33
CA ILE A 6 7.36 81.70 22.23
C ILE A 6 6.40 81.15 21.17
N LEU A 7 6.90 80.79 20.00
CA LEU A 7 6.18 79.99 19.02
C LEU A 7 6.21 78.53 19.51
N ALA A 8 5.09 78.05 20.05
CA ALA A 8 4.89 76.62 20.30
C ALA A 8 4.49 75.94 18.99
N ILE A 9 5.42 75.23 18.37
CA ILE A 9 5.15 74.36 17.23
C ILE A 9 4.52 73.08 17.77
N ALA A 10 3.20 72.94 17.59
CA ALA A 10 2.50 71.70 17.86
C ALA A 10 2.80 70.70 16.71
N ALA A 11 3.66 69.72 16.98
CA ALA A 11 3.91 68.60 16.07
C ALA A 11 2.76 67.60 16.18
N VAL A 12 1.86 67.59 15.17
CA VAL A 12 0.85 66.55 15.01
C VAL A 12 1.53 65.35 14.36
N VAL A 13 1.83 64.32 15.16
CA VAL A 13 2.29 63.02 14.66
C VAL A 13 1.07 62.24 14.18
N LEU A 14 0.85 62.20 12.86
CA LEU A 14 -0.07 61.25 12.24
C LEU A 14 0.54 59.85 12.31
N ILE A 15 0.15 59.06 13.31
CA ILE A 15 0.41 57.62 13.31
C ILE A 15 -0.57 57.00 12.31
N ALA A 16 -0.13 56.84 11.06
CA ALA A 16 -0.81 55.97 10.12
C ALA A 16 -0.69 54.54 10.65
N GLY A 17 -1.75 54.02 11.26
CA GLY A 17 -1.81 52.63 11.67
C GLY A 17 -1.60 51.74 10.45
N ILE A 18 -0.51 50.98 10.43
CA ILE A 18 -0.29 49.94 9.43
C ILE A 18 -1.39 48.92 9.66
N ALA A 19 -2.44 48.96 8.82
CA ALA A 19 -3.46 47.93 8.78
C ALA A 19 -2.77 46.63 8.35
N HIS A 20 -2.36 45.81 9.33
CA HIS A 20 -1.86 44.48 9.06
C HIS A 20 -3.02 43.70 8.46
N ALA A 21 -2.88 43.30 7.19
CA ALA A 21 -3.87 42.47 6.55
C ALA A 21 -4.00 41.16 7.34
N ASP A 22 -5.21 40.89 7.80
CA ASP A 22 -5.55 39.63 8.46
C ASP A 22 -5.17 38.44 7.54
N PRO A 23 -4.41 37.44 8.03
CA PRO A 23 -3.97 36.30 7.21
C PRO A 23 -5.10 35.58 6.47
N ALA A 24 -6.27 35.44 7.09
CA ALA A 24 -7.41 34.80 6.45
C ALA A 24 -7.93 35.63 5.25
N SER A 25 -7.96 36.96 5.39
CA SER A 25 -8.29 37.88 4.28
C SER A 25 -7.28 37.80 3.13
N THR A 26 -5.98 37.70 3.42
CA THR A 26 -4.94 37.53 2.38
C THR A 26 -5.15 36.24 1.61
N LEU A 27 -5.34 35.11 2.29
CA LEU A 27 -5.63 33.82 1.66
C LEU A 27 -6.91 33.84 0.83
N LYS A 28 -7.97 34.50 1.31
CA LYS A 28 -9.19 34.69 0.52
C LYS A 28 -8.93 35.45 -0.78
N GLN A 29 -8.14 36.53 -0.74
CA GLN A 29 -7.80 37.32 -1.93
C GLN A 29 -6.96 36.51 -2.92
N GLU A 30 -6.01 35.70 -2.44
CA GLU A 30 -5.26 34.76 -3.26
C GLU A 30 -6.18 33.74 -3.92
N GLY A 31 -7.14 33.17 -3.18
CA GLY A 31 -8.14 32.26 -3.71
C GLY A 31 -9.01 32.89 -4.79
N LEU A 32 -9.46 34.13 -4.59
CA LEU A 32 -10.24 34.89 -5.59
C LEU A 32 -9.43 35.16 -6.86
N LYS A 33 -8.14 35.49 -6.72
CA LYS A 33 -7.24 35.67 -7.86
C LYS A 33 -7.05 34.35 -8.62
N ALA A 34 -6.76 33.26 -7.92
CA ALA A 34 -6.60 31.95 -8.52
C ALA A 34 -7.88 31.48 -9.24
N ALA A 35 -9.05 31.69 -8.65
CA ALA A 35 -10.34 31.39 -9.27
C ALA A 35 -10.58 32.19 -10.55
N LYS A 36 -10.25 33.50 -10.54
CA LYS A 36 -10.32 34.36 -11.73
C LYS A 36 -9.42 33.84 -12.85
N ASP A 37 -8.25 33.31 -12.49
CA ASP A 37 -7.27 32.72 -13.41
C ASP A 37 -7.60 31.25 -13.76
N LYS A 38 -8.74 30.71 -13.29
CA LYS A 38 -9.19 29.32 -13.46
C LYS A 38 -8.25 28.27 -12.88
N ASN A 39 -7.37 28.67 -11.96
CA ASN A 39 -6.51 27.76 -11.19
C ASN A 39 -7.29 27.23 -9.98
N TRP A 40 -8.28 26.37 -10.25
CA TRP A 40 -9.28 25.95 -9.27
C TRP A 40 -8.71 25.17 -8.09
N GLU A 41 -7.67 24.36 -8.28
CA GLU A 41 -7.02 23.65 -7.16
C GLU A 41 -6.35 24.63 -6.18
N VAL A 42 -5.60 25.61 -6.70
CA VAL A 42 -5.01 26.66 -5.87
C VAL A 42 -6.09 27.48 -5.18
N ALA A 43 -7.18 27.80 -5.89
CA ALA A 43 -8.31 28.51 -5.30
C ALA A 43 -8.94 27.72 -4.13
N ARG A 44 -9.20 26.42 -4.33
CA ARG A 44 -9.75 25.53 -3.31
C ARG A 44 -8.85 25.50 -2.07
N GLU A 45 -7.56 25.24 -2.24
CA GLU A 45 -6.60 25.20 -1.12
C GLU A 45 -6.57 26.53 -0.34
N ARG A 46 -6.60 27.66 -1.05
CA ARG A 46 -6.55 28.99 -0.42
C ARG A 46 -7.85 29.34 0.30
N PHE A 47 -9.00 28.97 -0.26
CA PHE A 47 -10.29 29.16 0.43
C PHE A 47 -10.43 28.23 1.63
N GLU A 48 -9.93 26.99 1.55
CA GLU A 48 -9.91 26.04 2.68
C GLU A 48 -9.07 26.59 3.84
N GLN A 49 -7.85 27.05 3.55
CA GLN A 49 -6.98 27.67 4.56
C GLN A 49 -7.58 28.96 5.13
N SER A 50 -8.15 29.82 4.27
CA SER A 50 -8.84 31.04 4.70
C SER A 50 -10.01 30.74 5.64
N TYR A 51 -10.86 29.77 5.28
CA TYR A 51 -12.03 29.39 6.06
C TYR A 51 -11.65 28.72 7.39
N ALA A 52 -10.58 27.92 7.40
CA ALA A 52 -10.06 27.31 8.63
C ALA A 52 -9.55 28.36 9.64
N LEU A 53 -9.02 29.49 9.17
CA LEU A 53 -8.55 30.58 10.02
C LEU A 53 -9.67 31.51 10.48
N ASP A 54 -10.58 31.88 9.56
CA ASP A 54 -11.73 32.75 9.85
C ASP A 54 -12.97 32.26 9.06
N PRO A 55 -13.86 31.48 9.72
CA PRO A 55 -15.04 30.90 9.09
C PRO A 55 -16.08 31.94 8.65
N ARG A 56 -15.89 32.53 7.47
CA ARG A 56 -16.83 33.51 6.89
C ARG A 56 -17.79 32.91 5.86
N PRO A 57 -19.07 33.32 5.84
CA PRO A 57 -20.08 32.80 4.91
C PRO A 57 -19.66 32.84 3.44
N LEU A 58 -19.16 33.98 2.96
CA LEU A 58 -18.77 34.12 1.55
C LEU A 58 -17.47 33.39 1.21
N THR A 59 -16.59 33.16 2.19
CA THR A 59 -15.43 32.28 1.98
C THR A 59 -15.89 30.84 1.81
N LEU A 60 -16.85 30.38 2.61
CA LEU A 60 -17.45 29.05 2.47
C LEU A 60 -18.16 28.85 1.11
N PHE A 61 -18.90 29.86 0.66
CA PHE A 61 -19.51 29.81 -0.67
C PHE A 61 -18.45 29.69 -1.77
N ASN A 62 -17.38 30.48 -1.71
CA ASN A 62 -16.29 30.41 -2.69
C ASN A 62 -15.55 29.06 -2.62
N LEU A 63 -15.39 28.49 -1.42
CA LEU A 63 -14.85 27.15 -1.25
C LEU A 63 -15.74 26.10 -1.93
N ALA A 64 -17.06 26.18 -1.76
CA ALA A 64 -18.01 25.28 -2.42
C ALA A 64 -17.91 25.34 -3.95
N VAL A 65 -17.79 26.55 -4.52
CA VAL A 65 -17.57 26.74 -5.96
C VAL A 65 -16.25 26.10 -6.42
N ALA A 66 -15.16 26.31 -5.68
CA ALA A 66 -13.87 25.74 -6.03
C ALA A 66 -13.84 24.21 -5.89
N GLN A 67 -14.53 23.65 -4.89
CA GLN A 67 -14.74 22.22 -4.71
C GLN A 67 -15.50 21.62 -5.91
N GLU A 68 -16.56 22.27 -6.39
CA GLU A 68 -17.30 21.83 -7.56
C GLU A 68 -16.45 21.80 -8.84
N HIS A 69 -15.55 22.79 -9.01
CA HIS A 69 -14.63 22.85 -10.14
C HIS A 69 -13.48 21.84 -10.09
N THR A 70 -13.24 21.22 -8.93
CA THR A 70 -12.15 20.24 -8.69
C THR A 70 -12.69 18.84 -8.42
N ASP A 71 -13.95 18.58 -8.80
CA ASP A 71 -14.63 17.29 -8.61
C ASP A 71 -14.73 16.83 -7.15
N ARG A 72 -14.64 17.75 -6.18
CA ARG A 72 -14.96 17.50 -4.76
C ARG A 72 -16.44 17.73 -4.52
N LEU A 73 -17.28 16.95 -5.21
CA LEU A 73 -18.71 17.20 -5.32
C LEU A 73 -19.44 16.92 -4.02
N VAL A 74 -19.02 15.90 -3.27
CA VAL A 74 -19.61 15.58 -1.96
C VAL A 74 -19.37 16.73 -0.97
N GLU A 75 -18.14 17.24 -0.92
CA GLU A 75 -17.78 18.38 -0.10
C GLU A 75 -18.43 19.68 -0.59
N ALA A 76 -18.48 19.92 -1.90
CA ALA A 76 -19.14 21.10 -2.47
C ALA A 76 -20.60 21.18 -2.02
N ARG A 77 -21.32 20.05 -2.10
CA ARG A 77 -22.72 19.95 -1.65
C ARG A 77 -22.86 20.24 -0.17
N ALA A 78 -21.97 19.68 0.66
CA ALA A 78 -21.95 19.92 2.11
C ALA A 78 -21.66 21.40 2.44
N SER A 79 -20.71 22.02 1.73
CA SER A 79 -20.35 23.43 1.89
C SER A 79 -21.49 24.36 1.48
N TYR A 80 -22.16 24.11 0.35
CA TYR A 80 -23.34 24.89 -0.05
C TYR A 80 -24.49 24.76 0.95
N THR A 81 -24.73 23.55 1.47
CA THR A 81 -25.75 23.31 2.50
C THR A 81 -25.41 24.10 3.76
N SER A 82 -24.17 23.99 4.25
CA SER A 82 -23.69 24.71 5.43
C SER A 82 -23.75 26.24 5.24
N PHE A 83 -23.51 26.73 4.03
CA PHE A 83 -23.69 28.16 3.71
C PHE A 83 -25.17 28.58 3.77
N LEU A 84 -26.09 27.73 3.33
CA LEU A 84 -27.53 28.00 3.40
C LEU A 84 -28.07 27.94 4.83
N ASP A 85 -27.47 27.14 5.72
CA ASP A 85 -27.85 27.05 7.13
C ASP A 85 -27.45 28.30 7.94
N GLN A 86 -26.50 29.10 7.45
CA GLN A 86 -26.10 30.35 8.09
C GLN A 86 -27.14 31.46 7.94
N PRO A 87 -27.22 32.41 8.89
CA PRO A 87 -28.13 33.56 8.80
C PRO A 87 -27.96 34.35 7.50
N ALA A 88 -29.09 34.69 6.87
CA ALA A 88 -29.09 35.53 5.68
C ALA A 88 -28.71 36.98 6.04
N THR A 89 -27.87 37.59 5.20
CA THR A 89 -27.52 39.00 5.26
C THR A 89 -27.77 39.62 3.89
N ALA A 90 -27.82 40.95 3.81
CA ALA A 90 -27.94 41.65 2.53
C ALA A 90 -26.78 41.30 1.57
N GLU A 91 -25.60 41.03 2.11
CA GLU A 91 -24.41 40.63 1.34
C GLU A 91 -24.50 39.18 0.84
N SER A 92 -25.07 38.26 1.63
CA SER A 92 -25.11 36.83 1.28
C SER A 92 -26.29 36.43 0.39
N GLU A 93 -27.39 37.18 0.38
CA GLU A 93 -28.63 36.80 -0.31
C GLU A 93 -28.46 36.45 -1.81
N PRO A 94 -27.68 37.22 -2.62
CA PRO A 94 -27.46 36.86 -4.02
C PRO A 94 -26.83 35.47 -4.19
N PHE A 95 -25.88 35.12 -3.31
CA PHE A 95 -25.17 33.86 -3.32
C PHE A 95 -26.03 32.70 -2.78
N ARG A 96 -26.97 32.98 -1.87
CA ARG A 96 -27.92 31.97 -1.37
C ARG A 96 -28.80 31.43 -2.49
N LYS A 97 -29.21 32.28 -3.45
CA LYS A 97 -29.94 31.82 -4.64
C LYS A 97 -29.07 30.89 -5.51
N LEU A 98 -27.79 31.22 -5.70
CA LEU A 98 -26.86 30.37 -6.46
C LEU A 98 -26.65 29.03 -5.79
N ALA A 99 -26.42 29.00 -4.48
CA ALA A 99 -26.24 27.77 -3.70
C ALA A 99 -27.49 26.86 -3.76
N ARG A 100 -28.70 27.42 -3.62
CA ARG A 100 -29.95 26.67 -3.75
C ARG A 100 -30.11 26.00 -5.12
N ASN A 101 -29.61 26.66 -6.18
CA ASN A 101 -29.67 26.12 -7.53
C ASN A 101 -28.57 25.07 -7.79
N ALA A 102 -27.42 25.19 -7.13
CA ALA A 102 -26.29 24.27 -7.29
C ALA A 102 -26.57 22.89 -6.68
N ILE A 103 -27.21 22.83 -5.50
CA ILE A 103 -27.43 21.57 -4.76
C ILE A 103 -28.16 20.50 -5.61
N PRO A 104 -29.29 20.77 -6.29
CA PRO A 104 -29.96 19.75 -7.10
C PRO A 104 -29.15 19.30 -8.33
N ALA A 105 -28.25 20.16 -8.84
CA ALA A 105 -27.34 19.78 -9.92
C ALA A 105 -26.23 18.86 -9.39
N LEU A 106 -25.68 19.18 -8.20
CA LEU A 106 -24.72 18.32 -7.51
C LEU A 106 -25.32 16.98 -7.11
N ASP A 107 -26.56 16.93 -6.61
CA ASP A 107 -27.26 15.69 -6.28
C ASP A 107 -27.31 14.71 -7.47
N LYS A 108 -27.39 15.23 -8.70
CA LYS A 108 -27.38 14.43 -9.94
C LYS A 108 -25.97 14.13 -10.45
N ALA A 109 -24.99 14.96 -10.09
CA ALA A 109 -23.62 14.86 -10.57
C ALA A 109 -22.71 14.05 -9.63
N ILE A 110 -23.07 13.89 -8.36
CA ILE A 110 -22.36 13.04 -7.40
C ILE A 110 -22.58 11.58 -7.79
N PRO A 111 -21.51 10.84 -8.17
CA PRO A 111 -21.65 9.42 -8.44
C PRO A 111 -21.96 8.61 -7.18
N THR A 112 -22.55 7.45 -7.38
CA THR A 112 -22.82 6.47 -6.33
C THR A 112 -22.24 5.12 -6.69
N LEU A 113 -21.56 4.48 -5.73
CA LEU A 113 -21.02 3.13 -5.86
C LEU A 113 -21.75 2.17 -4.94
N GLN A 114 -22.34 1.11 -5.49
CA GLN A 114 -22.91 0.01 -4.73
C GLN A 114 -21.90 -1.15 -4.68
N ILE A 115 -21.47 -1.52 -3.47
CA ILE A 115 -20.59 -2.67 -3.27
C ILE A 115 -21.46 -3.92 -3.10
N ARG A 116 -21.15 -4.96 -3.85
CA ARG A 116 -21.76 -6.29 -3.73
C ARG A 116 -20.67 -7.30 -3.47
N ALA A 117 -20.80 -8.08 -2.42
CA ALA A 117 -19.77 -9.03 -2.02
C ALA A 117 -20.36 -10.43 -1.85
N THR A 118 -19.72 -11.41 -2.47
CA THR A 118 -20.05 -12.83 -2.35
C THR A 118 -18.90 -13.56 -1.67
N GLY A 119 -19.20 -14.43 -0.70
CA GLY A 119 -18.18 -15.18 0.05
C GLY A 119 -17.58 -14.43 1.25
N LEU A 120 -18.28 -13.40 1.77
CA LEU A 120 -17.93 -12.76 3.04
C LEU A 120 -18.03 -13.77 4.18
N ALA A 121 -16.96 -13.88 4.97
CA ALA A 121 -16.93 -14.64 6.20
C ALA A 121 -17.15 -13.72 7.41
N ALA A 122 -17.55 -14.30 8.55
CA ALA A 122 -17.66 -13.55 9.80
C ALA A 122 -16.29 -12.95 10.18
N GLY A 123 -16.25 -11.65 10.45
CA GLY A 123 -15.02 -10.92 10.76
C GLY A 123 -14.27 -10.35 9.55
N ASP A 124 -14.77 -10.52 8.33
CA ASP A 124 -14.26 -9.78 7.17
C ASP A 124 -14.64 -8.29 7.29
N ALA A 125 -13.70 -7.41 6.93
CA ALA A 125 -13.90 -5.97 6.90
C ALA A 125 -13.80 -5.46 5.45
N ILE A 126 -14.75 -4.62 5.04
CA ILE A 126 -14.71 -3.95 3.74
C ILE A 126 -14.24 -2.51 3.97
N GLU A 127 -13.27 -2.09 3.17
CA GLU A 127 -12.74 -0.74 3.14
C GLU A 127 -12.95 -0.12 1.76
N LEU A 128 -13.37 1.13 1.73
CA LEU A 128 -13.43 1.99 0.55
C LEU A 128 -12.51 3.18 0.80
N ASP A 129 -11.49 3.34 -0.02
CA ASP A 129 -10.44 4.37 0.12
C ASP A 129 -9.80 4.39 1.53
N GLY A 130 -9.63 3.21 2.13
CA GLY A 130 -9.05 3.02 3.45
C GLY A 130 -9.99 3.32 4.62
N ARG A 131 -11.29 3.58 4.36
CA ARG A 131 -12.32 3.77 5.40
C ARG A 131 -13.30 2.60 5.40
N ALA A 132 -13.80 2.21 6.57
CA ALA A 132 -14.78 1.14 6.68
C ALA A 132 -16.03 1.45 5.84
N ALA A 133 -16.50 0.46 5.08
CA ALA A 133 -17.66 0.54 4.21
C ALA A 133 -18.57 -0.68 4.40
N THR A 134 -19.85 -0.53 4.05
CA THR A 134 -20.83 -1.63 4.08
C THR A 134 -21.38 -1.89 2.68
N THR A 135 -22.07 -3.01 2.52
CA THR A 135 -22.73 -3.40 1.26
C THR A 135 -24.21 -3.05 1.24
N ASP A 136 -24.74 -2.43 2.30
CA ASP A 136 -26.19 -2.29 2.50
C ASP A 136 -26.81 -1.18 1.65
N ALA A 137 -26.01 -0.19 1.26
CA ALA A 137 -26.47 0.96 0.51
C ALA A 137 -25.40 1.46 -0.47
N ALA A 138 -25.87 2.19 -1.49
CA ALA A 138 -24.98 2.88 -2.42
C ALA A 138 -24.29 4.05 -1.70
N ILE A 139 -22.99 4.18 -1.94
CA ILE A 139 -22.15 5.17 -1.29
C ILE A 139 -21.91 6.32 -2.27
N ALA A 140 -22.26 7.54 -1.87
CA ALA A 140 -21.96 8.75 -2.62
C ALA A 140 -20.46 9.05 -2.55
N LEU A 141 -19.83 9.27 -3.71
CA LEU A 141 -18.40 9.50 -3.86
C LEU A 141 -18.13 10.66 -4.80
N ASP A 142 -16.92 11.18 -4.77
CA ASP A 142 -16.45 12.12 -5.78
C ASP A 142 -16.16 11.39 -7.10
N PRO A 143 -16.16 12.09 -8.25
CA PRO A 143 -15.53 11.57 -9.45
C PRO A 143 -14.04 11.28 -9.24
N GLY A 144 -13.54 10.19 -9.83
CA GLY A 144 -12.16 9.77 -9.71
C GLY A 144 -11.99 8.27 -9.50
N SER A 145 -10.78 7.86 -9.13
CA SER A 145 -10.43 6.48 -8.85
C SER A 145 -10.64 6.15 -7.37
N HIS A 146 -11.41 5.10 -7.10
CA HIS A 146 -11.69 4.59 -5.77
C HIS A 146 -11.21 3.15 -5.64
N THR A 147 -10.72 2.79 -4.45
CA THR A 147 -10.24 1.42 -4.17
C THR A 147 -11.10 0.76 -3.11
N VAL A 148 -11.66 -0.39 -3.45
CA VAL A 148 -12.38 -1.26 -2.52
C VAL A 148 -11.47 -2.43 -2.13
N VAL A 149 -11.29 -2.62 -0.83
CA VAL A 149 -10.47 -3.68 -0.24
C VAL A 149 -11.31 -4.51 0.72
N VAL A 150 -11.24 -5.82 0.61
CA VAL A 150 -11.78 -6.73 1.64
C VAL A 150 -10.61 -7.29 2.42
N ARG A 151 -10.66 -7.17 3.74
CA ARG A 151 -9.66 -7.72 4.67
C ARG A 151 -10.25 -8.87 5.47
N ARG A 152 -9.50 -9.96 5.59
CA ARG A 152 -9.79 -11.09 6.48
C ARG A 152 -8.67 -11.22 7.48
N ALA A 153 -8.99 -11.17 8.78
CA ALA A 153 -8.00 -11.17 9.85
C ALA A 153 -6.87 -10.13 9.64
N GLY A 154 -7.21 -8.94 9.12
CA GLY A 154 -6.29 -7.83 8.87
C GLY A 154 -5.54 -7.88 7.52
N ALA A 155 -5.52 -9.01 6.82
CA ALA A 155 -4.85 -9.15 5.51
C ALA A 155 -5.81 -8.88 4.34
N PRO A 156 -5.40 -8.15 3.29
CA PRO A 156 -6.23 -7.93 2.11
C PRO A 156 -6.41 -9.24 1.33
N VAL A 157 -7.66 -9.68 1.17
CA VAL A 157 -8.01 -10.89 0.41
C VAL A 157 -8.52 -10.58 -1.00
N VAL A 158 -9.10 -9.39 -1.19
CA VAL A 158 -9.55 -8.87 -2.49
C VAL A 158 -9.29 -7.37 -2.52
N GLN A 159 -8.82 -6.87 -3.66
CA GLN A 159 -8.70 -5.44 -3.93
C GLN A 159 -9.19 -5.15 -5.35
N ARG A 160 -10.04 -4.14 -5.50
CA ARG A 160 -10.55 -3.67 -6.79
C ARG A 160 -10.48 -2.15 -6.87
N SER A 161 -10.14 -1.65 -8.05
CA SER A 161 -10.17 -0.23 -8.36
C SER A 161 -11.34 0.07 -9.30
N VAL A 162 -12.08 1.13 -9.03
CA VAL A 162 -13.23 1.59 -9.81
C VAL A 162 -13.03 3.06 -10.14
N ALA A 163 -13.22 3.44 -11.39
CA ALA A 163 -13.17 4.84 -11.82
C ALA A 163 -14.61 5.35 -12.00
N LEU A 164 -14.99 6.37 -11.25
CA LEU A 164 -16.30 6.99 -11.31
C LEU A 164 -16.22 8.32 -12.06
N VAL A 165 -17.21 8.56 -12.92
CA VAL A 165 -17.43 9.85 -13.57
C VAL A 165 -18.64 10.55 -12.95
N ARG A 166 -18.82 11.84 -13.23
CA ARG A 166 -20.00 12.60 -12.74
C ARG A 166 -21.31 11.89 -13.09
N GLY A 167 -22.18 11.72 -12.09
CA GLY A 167 -23.51 11.12 -12.22
C GLY A 167 -23.51 9.62 -12.48
N ALA A 168 -22.37 8.93 -12.34
CA ALA A 168 -22.31 7.48 -12.50
C ALA A 168 -23.05 6.76 -11.36
N HIS A 169 -23.71 5.66 -11.69
CA HIS A 169 -24.38 4.77 -10.75
C HIS A 169 -23.86 3.35 -10.97
N ASP A 170 -22.71 3.04 -10.38
CA ASP A 170 -21.97 1.81 -10.67
C ASP A 170 -22.12 0.77 -9.55
N ASN A 171 -21.96 -0.50 -9.94
CA ASN A 171 -21.86 -1.61 -9.01
C ASN A 171 -20.46 -2.22 -9.10
N VAL A 172 -19.90 -2.62 -7.95
CA VAL A 172 -18.66 -3.40 -7.90
C VAL A 172 -18.92 -4.74 -7.23
N ASP A 173 -18.74 -5.81 -7.99
CA ASP A 173 -18.90 -7.18 -7.52
C ASP A 173 -17.56 -7.75 -7.02
N LEU A 174 -17.53 -8.14 -5.75
CA LEU A 174 -16.38 -8.71 -5.07
C LEU A 174 -16.60 -10.20 -4.82
N ALA A 175 -15.91 -11.04 -5.58
CA ALA A 175 -15.82 -12.48 -5.32
C ALA A 175 -14.68 -12.75 -4.34
N ILE A 176 -15.02 -13.06 -3.09
CA ILE A 176 -14.06 -13.27 -2.01
C ILE A 176 -13.74 -14.78 -1.93
N PRO A 177 -12.46 -15.18 -2.00
CA PRO A 177 -12.08 -16.57 -1.84
C PRO A 177 -12.54 -17.10 -0.48
N VAL A 178 -13.26 -18.22 -0.45
CA VAL A 178 -13.60 -18.92 0.79
C VAL A 178 -12.28 -19.46 1.36
N ALA A 179 -12.00 -19.18 2.64
CA ALA A 179 -10.82 -19.73 3.29
C ALA A 179 -10.87 -21.27 3.22
N PRO A 180 -9.78 -21.97 2.84
CA PRO A 180 -9.76 -23.42 2.93
C PRO A 180 -10.00 -23.80 4.39
N VAL A 181 -11.05 -24.57 4.66
CA VAL A 181 -11.23 -25.19 5.97
C VAL A 181 -10.03 -26.13 6.14
N PRO A 182 -9.14 -25.91 7.13
CA PRO A 182 -8.07 -26.86 7.38
C PRO A 182 -8.72 -28.24 7.56
N PRO A 183 -8.25 -29.30 6.87
CA PRO A 183 -8.80 -30.62 7.11
C PRO A 183 -8.75 -30.87 8.61
N ALA A 184 -9.88 -31.24 9.21
CA ALA A 184 -9.95 -31.60 10.61
C ALA A 184 -8.77 -32.54 10.89
N ARG A 185 -7.88 -32.13 11.79
CA ARG A 185 -6.77 -32.98 12.20
C ARG A 185 -7.43 -34.22 12.79
N VAL A 186 -7.44 -35.31 12.03
CA VAL A 186 -7.80 -36.62 12.55
C VAL A 186 -6.76 -36.87 13.62
N GLU A 187 -7.15 -36.73 14.88
CA GLU A 187 -6.33 -37.15 15.99
C GLU A 187 -5.99 -38.62 15.71
N PRO A 188 -4.70 -39.00 15.65
CA PRO A 188 -4.33 -40.40 15.49
C PRO A 188 -5.11 -41.21 16.52
N PRO A 189 -5.69 -42.37 16.14
CA PRO A 189 -6.33 -43.25 17.11
C PRO A 189 -5.40 -43.40 18.31
N PRO A 190 -5.91 -43.29 19.56
CA PRO A 190 -5.06 -43.41 20.74
C PRO A 190 -4.24 -44.67 20.61
N GLU A 191 -2.93 -44.51 20.66
CA GLU A 191 -1.96 -45.60 20.58
C GLU A 191 -2.40 -46.68 21.59
N PRO A 192 -2.53 -47.96 21.18
CA PRO A 192 -2.96 -49.00 22.10
C PRO A 192 -1.99 -49.02 23.29
N ALA A 193 -2.55 -48.89 24.50
CA ALA A 193 -1.78 -48.86 25.74
C ALA A 193 -0.72 -49.98 25.75
N PRO A 194 0.51 -49.72 26.25
CA PRO A 194 1.57 -50.71 26.25
C PRO A 194 1.08 -51.97 26.96
N ARG A 195 1.03 -53.08 26.22
CA ARG A 195 0.79 -54.40 26.81
C ARG A 195 1.97 -54.65 27.76
N LEU A 196 1.68 -54.84 29.04
CA LEU A 196 2.66 -55.29 30.02
C LEU A 196 3.18 -56.67 29.57
N SER A 197 4.35 -56.68 28.93
CA SER A 197 5.08 -57.90 28.60
C SER A 197 5.70 -58.42 29.90
N PHE A 198 5.20 -59.55 30.40
CA PHE A 198 5.91 -60.30 31.43
C PHE A 198 7.16 -60.92 30.81
N GLU A 199 8.31 -60.29 31.04
CA GLU A 199 9.60 -60.80 30.63
C GLU A 199 9.95 -62.03 31.47
N ARG A 200 10.01 -63.19 30.82
CA ARG A 200 10.41 -64.45 31.44
C ARG A 200 11.92 -64.38 31.73
N PRO A 201 12.40 -64.62 32.96
CA PRO A 201 13.83 -64.55 33.28
C PRO A 201 14.66 -65.50 32.41
N ALA A 202 15.65 -64.96 31.70
CA ALA A 202 16.59 -65.75 30.91
C ALA A 202 17.64 -66.44 31.81
N ALA A 203 17.96 -67.70 31.51
CA ALA A 203 18.98 -68.48 32.21
C ALA A 203 20.39 -67.90 31.99
N PRO A 204 21.32 -68.05 32.97
CA PRO A 204 22.68 -67.52 32.84
C PRO A 204 23.49 -68.30 31.79
N PRO A 205 24.38 -67.62 31.04
CA PRO A 205 25.20 -68.27 30.02
C PRO A 205 26.35 -69.10 30.61
N PRO A 206 26.76 -70.22 29.98
CA PRO A 206 27.95 -70.96 30.37
C PRO A 206 29.21 -70.17 30.00
N ARG A 207 30.18 -70.09 30.92
CA ARG A 207 31.53 -69.57 30.65
C ARG A 207 32.40 -70.70 30.12
N GLU A 208 32.89 -70.59 28.89
CA GLU A 208 34.02 -71.40 28.41
C GLU A 208 35.17 -70.55 27.86
N ARG A 209 36.36 -71.14 28.06
CA ARG A 209 37.67 -70.51 28.17
C ARG A 209 38.28 -70.17 26.80
N ALA A 210 39.14 -69.15 26.80
CA ALA A 210 39.91 -68.73 25.64
C ALA A 210 40.77 -69.87 25.06
N SER A 211 40.76 -70.02 23.73
CA SER A 211 41.70 -70.86 22.99
C SER A 211 42.52 -70.01 22.04
N VAL A 212 43.83 -70.09 22.23
CA VAL A 212 44.91 -69.22 21.74
C VAL A 212 45.28 -69.51 20.27
N LEU A 213 44.35 -69.99 19.44
CA LEU A 213 44.68 -70.60 18.14
C LEU A 213 44.26 -69.86 16.87
N ARG A 214 43.67 -68.65 16.90
CA ARG A 214 43.36 -67.91 15.65
C ARG A 214 43.58 -66.39 15.73
N SER A 215 44.73 -66.00 16.27
CA SER A 215 45.29 -64.64 16.22
C SER A 215 45.58 -64.16 14.79
N GLY A 216 45.48 -62.84 14.56
CA GLY A 216 45.30 -62.14 13.28
C GLY A 216 46.55 -61.81 12.44
N TRP A 217 47.65 -62.55 12.58
CA TRP A 217 48.85 -62.38 11.75
C TRP A 217 48.80 -63.22 10.45
N PHE A 218 48.05 -64.32 10.44
CA PHE A 218 48.20 -65.40 9.45
C PHE A 218 47.63 -65.12 8.04
N TRP A 219 46.73 -64.15 7.85
CA TRP A 219 46.19 -63.80 6.51
C TRP A 219 46.74 -62.50 5.91
N GLY A 220 47.64 -61.79 6.61
CA GLY A 220 48.21 -60.52 6.15
C GLY A 220 49.28 -60.64 5.05
N ALA A 221 49.80 -61.83 4.74
CA ALA A 221 50.95 -62.02 3.85
C ALA A 221 50.62 -62.51 2.43
N THR A 222 49.41 -63.01 2.17
CA THR A 222 49.09 -63.68 0.88
C THR A 222 48.36 -62.81 -0.14
N ALA A 223 47.83 -61.64 0.23
CA ALA A 223 47.07 -60.79 -0.68
C ALA A 223 47.93 -59.78 -1.49
N ILE A 224 49.15 -59.46 -1.03
CA ILE A 224 50.01 -58.44 -1.67
C ILE A 224 50.76 -58.99 -2.90
N VAL A 225 50.97 -60.31 -3.01
CA VAL A 225 51.72 -60.92 -4.13
C VAL A 225 50.88 -61.03 -5.42
N VAL A 226 49.55 -61.03 -5.35
CA VAL A 226 48.68 -61.19 -6.52
C VAL A 226 48.41 -59.85 -7.24
N LEU A 227 48.45 -58.72 -6.55
CA LEU A 227 48.19 -57.40 -7.16
C LEU A 227 49.40 -56.82 -7.92
N ALA A 228 50.63 -57.25 -7.61
CA ALA A 228 51.83 -56.82 -8.35
C ALA A 228 51.96 -57.50 -9.73
N ALA A 229 51.38 -58.68 -9.93
CA ALA A 229 51.43 -59.41 -11.20
C ALA A 229 50.49 -58.80 -12.27
N ALA A 230 49.38 -58.17 -11.87
CA ALA A 230 48.41 -57.57 -12.80
C ALA A 230 48.86 -56.21 -13.38
N GLY A 231 49.68 -55.44 -12.64
CA GLY A 231 50.20 -54.15 -13.11
C GLY A 231 51.33 -54.27 -14.14
N ALA A 232 52.17 -55.31 -14.03
CA ALA A 232 53.28 -55.55 -14.96
C ALA A 232 52.82 -55.99 -16.36
N THR A 233 51.67 -56.65 -16.47
CA THR A 233 51.08 -57.07 -17.76
C THR A 233 50.47 -55.90 -18.53
N TYR A 234 49.91 -54.89 -17.84
CA TYR A 234 49.32 -53.72 -18.50
C TYR A 234 50.39 -52.80 -19.11
N TYR A 235 51.56 -52.66 -18.48
CA TYR A 235 52.65 -51.82 -18.99
C TYR A 235 53.37 -52.42 -20.21
N TYR A 236 53.31 -53.73 -20.42
CA TYR A 236 54.01 -54.42 -21.51
C TYR A 236 53.21 -54.55 -22.82
N LEU A 237 51.91 -54.23 -22.81
CA LEU A 237 51.00 -54.46 -23.95
C LEU A 237 50.54 -53.18 -24.68
N THR A 238 51.01 -51.99 -24.28
CA THR A 238 50.75 -50.72 -24.99
C THR A 238 52.00 -50.24 -25.75
N PRO A 239 52.12 -50.49 -27.06
CA PRO A 239 53.24 -50.00 -27.86
C PRO A 239 53.18 -48.48 -28.10
N PRO A 240 54.31 -47.75 -28.01
CA PRO A 240 54.39 -46.34 -28.36
C PRO A 240 54.41 -46.18 -29.89
N THR A 241 53.51 -45.35 -30.43
CA THR A 241 53.57 -44.92 -31.82
C THR A 241 54.04 -43.47 -31.91
N HIS A 242 55.11 -43.30 -32.68
CA HIS A 242 55.69 -42.04 -33.09
C HIS A 242 54.77 -41.26 -34.04
N ASP A 243 54.99 -39.96 -33.99
CA ASP A 243 54.50 -38.84 -34.81
C ASP A 243 54.34 -39.12 -36.32
N PRO A 244 53.37 -38.46 -36.97
CA PRO A 244 53.75 -37.64 -38.12
C PRO A 244 53.06 -36.26 -38.19
N THR A 245 53.88 -35.25 -38.52
CA THR A 245 53.54 -33.93 -39.07
C THR A 245 52.52 -33.98 -40.22
N PRO A 246 51.67 -32.95 -40.43
CA PRO A 246 52.03 -31.86 -41.38
C PRO A 246 51.42 -30.47 -41.09
N GLY A 247 52.03 -29.41 -41.63
CA GLY A 247 51.46 -28.05 -41.71
C GLY A 247 52.55 -26.96 -41.77
N THR A 248 53.20 -26.69 -42.91
CA THR A 248 52.74 -25.89 -44.07
C THR A 248 52.55 -24.38 -43.80
N LEU A 249 53.65 -23.63 -43.87
CA LEU A 249 53.79 -22.24 -44.37
C LEU A 249 55.25 -22.18 -44.88
N GLY A 250 55.68 -21.68 -46.04
CA GLY A 250 55.10 -20.91 -47.12
C GLY A 250 56.26 -20.12 -47.78
N VAL A 251 56.71 -20.58 -48.96
CA VAL A 251 57.24 -19.86 -50.16
C VAL A 251 58.25 -18.70 -49.97
N LEU A 252 59.55 -18.91 -50.28
CA LEU A 252 60.36 -18.43 -51.45
C LEU A 252 60.38 -16.89 -51.66
N HIS A 253 61.51 -16.20 -51.86
CA HIS A 253 62.58 -16.42 -52.85
C HIS A 253 63.88 -15.63 -52.48
N VAL A 254 65.00 -16.14 -52.98
CA VAL A 254 66.42 -15.71 -52.94
C VAL A 254 66.71 -14.77 -54.14
N PRO A 255 67.89 -14.12 -54.34
CA PRO A 255 68.99 -13.66 -53.48
C PRO A 255 69.02 -12.14 -53.23
#